data_AF-A0A8K0CEA4-F1
#
_entry.id   AF-A0A8K0CEA4-F1
#
_cell.length_a   1.000
_cell.length_b   1.000
_cell.length_c   1.000
_cell.angle_alpha   90.00
_cell.angle_beta   90.00
_cell.angle_gamma   90.00
#
_symmetry.space_group_name_H-M   'P 1'
#
loop_
_entity.id
_entity.type
_entity.pdbx_description
1 polymer ?
#
loop_
_entity_poly.entity_id
_entity_poly.type
_entity_poly.pdbx_seq_one_letter_code
_entity_poly.pdbx_strand_id
1 'polypeptide(L)'
;MVRNRVRKTTMGQHSSKNMQEAVALVESGLSLRVAANRKHLNYMTLSRYVKKLENRTEEERENISFTPNYAKRKVFSNDQEKEALSRSGDFSRSDYQSEVLHRGLVTVLEPQHSQ
;
A
#
# COMPACT_ATOMS: atom_id res chain seq x y z
N MET A 1 14.08 4.71 16.52
CA MET A 1 12.72 4.36 16.99
C MET A 1 11.70 4.61 15.87
N VAL A 2 11.13 3.55 15.28
CA VAL A 2 10.09 3.67 14.24
C VAL A 2 8.77 4.07 14.91
N ARG A 3 8.18 5.18 14.48
CA ARG A 3 6.89 5.65 14.99
C ARG A 3 5.77 4.96 14.20
N ASN A 4 5.15 3.94 14.78
CA ASN A 4 3.99 3.24 14.18
C ASN A 4 2.70 4.08 14.29
N ARG A 5 2.66 5.24 13.63
CA ARG A 5 1.41 6.02 13.49
C ARG A 5 0.66 5.60 12.23
N VAL A 6 -0.59 5.19 12.40
CA VAL A 6 -1.51 4.96 11.27
C VAL A 6 -1.70 6.28 10.52
N ARG A 7 -1.48 6.28 9.20
CA ARG A 7 -1.70 7.47 8.37
C ARG A 7 -3.20 7.72 8.24
N LYS A 8 -3.61 8.98 8.43
CA LYS A 8 -5.00 9.41 8.22
C LYS A 8 -5.39 9.55 6.74
N THR A 9 -4.43 9.42 5.83
CA THR A 9 -4.63 9.67 4.40
C THR A 9 -4.57 8.37 3.60
N THR A 10 -5.56 8.19 2.73
CA THR A 10 -5.54 7.17 1.69
C THR A 10 -4.63 7.61 0.54
N MET A 11 -4.01 6.66 -0.15
CA MET A 11 -3.19 6.97 -1.32
C MET A 11 -4.12 7.42 -2.45
N GLY A 12 -3.92 8.63 -2.96
CA GLY A 12 -4.76 9.18 -4.02
C GLY A 12 -4.60 8.37 -5.32
N GLN A 13 -5.71 7.90 -5.86
CA GLN A 13 -5.74 7.26 -7.17
C GLN A 13 -5.84 8.34 -8.26
N HIS A 14 -4.94 8.29 -9.22
CA HIS A 14 -4.99 9.09 -10.42
C HIS A 14 -4.55 8.24 -11.61
N SER A 15 -5.17 8.48 -12.76
CA SER A 15 -4.75 7.87 -14.02
C SER A 15 -3.42 8.48 -14.47
N SER A 16 -2.51 7.66 -15.01
CA SER A 16 -1.25 8.14 -15.58
C SER A 16 -1.50 9.13 -16.72
N LYS A 17 -2.50 8.83 -17.56
CA LYS A 17 -2.89 9.64 -18.71
C LYS A 17 -3.31 11.06 -18.29
N ASN A 18 -4.17 11.17 -17.28
CA ASN A 18 -4.63 12.47 -16.79
C ASN A 18 -3.46 13.29 -16.22
N MET A 19 -2.50 12.64 -15.56
CA MET A 19 -1.31 13.31 -15.02
C MET A 19 -0.40 13.82 -16.14
N GLN A 20 -0.14 13.01 -17.18
CA GLN A 20 0.63 13.42 -18.36
C GLN A 20 -0.01 14.61 -19.06
N GLU A 21 -1.31 14.54 -19.32
CA GLU A 21 -2.04 15.64 -19.95
C GLU A 21 -2.03 16.91 -19.09
N ALA A 22 -2.14 16.78 -17.76
CA ALA A 22 -2.06 17.94 -16.86
C ALA A 22 -0.68 18.58 -16.85
N VAL A 23 0.40 17.79 -16.91
CA VAL A 23 1.77 18.30 -17.03
C VAL A 23 1.96 19.04 -18.34
N ALA A 24 1.51 18.46 -19.47
CA ALA A 24 1.62 19.11 -20.78
C ALA A 24 0.90 20.48 -20.82
N LEU A 25 -0.24 20.61 -20.13
CA LEU A 25 -0.95 21.89 -19.98
C LEU A 25 -0.12 22.91 -19.18
N VAL A 26 0.62 22.46 -18.17
CA VAL A 26 1.49 23.36 -17.39
C VAL A 26 2.69 23.81 -18.22
N GLU A 27 3.29 22.91 -18.99
CA GLU A 27 4.37 23.22 -19.94
C GLU A 27 3.92 24.17 -21.04
N SER A 28 2.65 24.10 -21.47
CA SER A 28 2.06 25.07 -22.40
C SER A 28 1.74 26.44 -21.78
N GLY A 29 2.12 26.68 -20.51
CA GLY A 29 1.98 27.96 -19.82
C GLY A 29 0.72 28.13 -18.96
N LEU A 30 -0.11 27.10 -18.77
CA LEU A 30 -1.23 27.18 -17.82
C LEU A 30 -0.74 27.09 -16.37
N SER A 31 -1.42 27.80 -15.47
CA SER A 31 -1.11 27.67 -14.05
C SER A 31 -1.42 26.27 -13.50
N LEU A 32 -0.62 25.82 -12.54
CA LEU A 32 -0.80 24.53 -11.85
C LEU A 32 -2.23 24.34 -11.30
N ARG A 33 -2.86 25.41 -10.79
CA ARG A 33 -4.24 25.34 -10.26
C ARG A 33 -5.25 25.08 -11.37
N VAL A 34 -5.11 25.76 -12.51
CA VAL A 34 -6.02 25.59 -13.64
C VAL A 34 -5.88 24.20 -14.26
N ALA A 35 -4.64 23.73 -14.46
CA ALA A 35 -4.38 22.38 -14.99
C ALA A 35 -4.91 21.29 -14.05
N ALA A 36 -4.69 21.42 -12.74
CA ALA A 36 -5.21 20.48 -11.73
C ALA A 36 -6.74 20.41 -11.75
N ASN A 37 -7.41 21.56 -11.81
CA ASN A 37 -8.88 21.61 -11.86
C ASN A 37 -9.43 20.98 -13.14
N ARG A 38 -8.81 21.24 -14.29
CA ARG A 38 -9.25 20.69 -15.60
C ARG A 38 -9.16 19.17 -15.69
N LYS A 39 -8.18 18.57 -15.02
CA LYS A 39 -7.95 17.11 -15.04
C LYS A 39 -8.41 16.41 -13.76
N HIS A 40 -9.10 17.14 -12.87
CA HIS A 40 -9.58 16.66 -11.58
C HIS A 40 -8.48 15.99 -10.73
N LEU A 41 -7.28 16.60 -10.72
CA LEU A 41 -6.13 16.12 -9.97
C LEU A 41 -5.92 16.95 -8.71
N ASN A 42 -5.34 16.32 -7.68
CA ASN A 42 -4.89 17.06 -6.51
C ASN A 42 -3.72 17.98 -6.90
N TYR A 43 -3.85 19.28 -6.60
CA TYR A 43 -2.84 20.30 -6.88
C TYR A 43 -1.45 19.95 -6.32
N MET A 44 -1.38 19.41 -5.10
CA MET A 44 -0.11 19.00 -4.48
C MET A 44 0.54 17.84 -5.25
N THR A 45 -0.27 16.91 -5.74
CA THR A 45 0.22 15.78 -6.54
C THR A 45 0.77 16.27 -7.87
N LEU A 46 0.04 17.13 -8.59
CA LEU A 46 0.51 17.69 -9.85
C LEU A 46 1.82 18.48 -9.67
N SER A 47 1.86 19.39 -8.67
CA SER A 47 3.06 20.16 -8.35
C SER A 47 4.28 19.28 -8.07
N ARG A 48 4.08 18.14 -7.38
CA ARG A 48 5.14 17.17 -7.12
C ARG A 48 5.70 16.55 -8.40
N TYR A 49 4.85 16.20 -9.36
CA TYR A 49 5.27 15.60 -10.63
C TYR A 49 5.96 16.62 -11.55
N VAL A 50 5.49 17.86 -11.59
CA VAL A 50 6.14 18.95 -12.34
C VAL A 50 7.56 19.18 -11.80
N LYS A 51 7.72 19.32 -10.47
CA LYS A 51 9.06 19.43 -9.85
C LYS A 51 9.93 18.21 -10.09
N LYS A 52 9.34 17.01 -10.16
CA LYS A 52 10.08 15.78 -10.46
C LYS A 52 10.66 15.81 -11.87
N LEU A 53 9.98 16.45 -12.83
CA LEU A 53 10.42 16.63 -14.22
C LEU A 53 11.45 17.76 -14.37
N GLU A 54 11.31 18.85 -13.61
CA GLU A 54 12.25 19.99 -13.64
C GLU A 54 13.68 19.59 -13.26
N ASN A 55 13.84 18.63 -12.34
CA ASN A 55 15.15 18.21 -11.83
C ASN A 55 15.81 17.07 -12.63
N ARG A 56 15.32 16.77 -13.83
CA ARG A 56 15.76 15.60 -14.63
C ARG A 56 16.11 16.00 -16.07
N THR A 57 17.03 15.27 -16.68
CA THR A 57 17.41 15.42 -18.09
C THR A 57 16.31 14.92 -19.03
N GLU A 58 16.29 15.36 -20.30
CA GLU A 58 15.31 14.92 -21.31
C GLU A 58 15.17 13.38 -21.37
N GLU A 59 16.29 12.66 -21.39
CA GLU A 59 16.33 11.19 -21.44
C GLU A 59 15.69 10.53 -20.20
N GLU A 60 15.84 11.16 -19.04
CA GLU A 60 15.24 10.70 -17.80
C GLU A 60 13.76 11.02 -17.69
N ARG A 61 13.26 12.01 -18.45
CA ARG A 61 11.84 12.41 -18.48
C ARG A 61 10.97 11.38 -19.15
N GLU A 62 11.44 10.77 -20.25
CA GLU A 62 10.71 9.73 -20.98
C GLU A 62 10.42 8.49 -20.12
N ASN A 63 11.35 8.17 -19.21
CA ASN A 63 11.25 7.02 -18.31
C ASN A 63 10.47 7.28 -17.01
N ILE A 64 9.81 8.44 -16.87
CA ILE A 64 9.08 8.77 -15.64
C ILE A 64 7.72 8.07 -15.59
N SER A 65 7.56 7.23 -14.58
CA SER A 65 6.24 6.80 -14.16
C SER A 65 5.45 7.93 -13.48
N PHE A 66 4.28 8.22 -14.02
CA PHE A 66 3.24 9.12 -13.48
C PHE A 66 2.26 8.42 -12.54
N THR A 67 2.58 7.21 -12.09
CA THR A 67 1.78 6.48 -11.10
C THR A 67 2.55 6.29 -9.80
N PRO A 68 1.88 6.20 -8.65
CA PRO A 68 2.52 5.79 -7.40
C PRO A 68 3.15 4.40 -7.55
N ASN A 69 4.37 4.21 -7.04
CA ASN A 69 4.98 2.87 -6.99
C ASN A 69 4.39 2.07 -5.83
N TYR A 70 3.36 1.29 -6.11
CA TYR A 70 2.70 0.39 -5.14
C TYR A 70 3.56 -0.82 -4.75
N ALA A 71 4.57 -1.16 -5.55
CA ALA A 71 5.45 -2.32 -5.31
C ALA A 71 6.56 -2.05 -4.29
N LYS A 72 6.82 -0.78 -3.92
CA LYS A 72 7.96 -0.39 -3.06
C LYS A 72 7.99 -1.07 -1.66
N ARG A 73 6.90 -1.71 -1.23
CA ARG A 73 6.81 -2.44 0.05
C ARG A 73 6.32 -3.88 -0.09
N LYS A 74 6.26 -4.41 -1.32
CA LYS A 74 5.99 -5.84 -1.49
C LYS A 74 7.24 -6.61 -1.10
N VAL A 75 7.11 -7.47 -0.08
CA VAL A 75 8.18 -8.34 0.41
C VAL A 75 8.18 -9.66 -0.34
N PHE A 76 6.98 -10.14 -0.68
CA PHE A 76 6.76 -11.37 -1.44
C PHE A 76 6.31 -11.06 -2.87
N SER A 77 6.71 -11.92 -3.81
CA SER A 77 6.10 -11.94 -5.14
C SER A 77 4.66 -12.44 -5.04
N ASN A 78 3.83 -12.12 -6.03
CA ASN A 78 2.44 -12.61 -6.06
C ASN A 78 2.38 -14.15 -6.02
N ASP A 79 3.39 -14.83 -6.57
CA ASP A 79 3.46 -16.30 -6.58
C ASP A 79 3.87 -16.85 -5.21
N GLN A 80 4.80 -16.17 -4.51
CA GLN A 80 5.15 -16.50 -3.12
C GLN A 80 3.98 -16.27 -2.17
N GLU A 81 3.18 -15.22 -2.38
CA GLU A 81 1.96 -14.99 -1.60
C GLU A 81 0.92 -16.10 -1.83
N LYS A 82 0.74 -16.55 -3.08
CA LYS A 82 -0.15 -17.67 -3.42
C LYS A 82 0.31 -18.97 -2.79
N GLU A 83 1.61 -19.27 -2.84
CA GLU A 83 2.18 -20.48 -2.24
C GLU A 83 2.06 -20.47 -0.71
N ALA A 84 2.29 -19.32 -0.07
CA ALA A 84 2.07 -19.17 1.37
C ALA A 84 0.58 -19.33 1.74
N LEU A 85 -0.34 -18.82 0.93
CA LEU A 85 -1.78 -18.99 1.11
C LEU A 85 -2.22 -20.45 0.92
N SER A 86 -1.70 -21.16 -0.09
CA SER A 86 -2.02 -22.58 -0.27
C SER A 86 -1.51 -23.44 0.89
N ARG A 87 -0.34 -23.13 1.46
CA ARG A 87 0.20 -23.85 2.62
C ARG A 87 -0.51 -23.52 3.94
N SER A 88 -1.18 -22.37 4.03
CA SER A 88 -1.95 -21.95 5.22
C SER A 88 -3.44 -22.33 5.15
N GLY A 89 -3.93 -22.71 3.96
CA GLY A 89 -5.25 -23.32 3.78
C GLY A 89 -5.42 -24.67 4.46
N ASP A 90 -4.30 -25.32 4.85
CA ASP A 90 -4.29 -26.58 5.60
C ASP A 90 -4.29 -26.40 7.12
N PHE A 91 -4.28 -25.16 7.63
CA PHE A 91 -4.45 -24.90 9.06
C PHE A 91 -5.92 -25.06 9.46
N SER A 92 -6.34 -26.32 9.54
CA SER A 92 -7.58 -26.69 10.21
C SER A 92 -7.55 -26.17 11.64
N ARG A 93 -8.69 -25.64 12.11
CA ARG A 93 -8.87 -25.11 13.47
C ARG A 93 -8.61 -26.16 14.58
N SER A 94 -8.36 -27.43 14.22
CA SER A 94 -8.06 -28.52 15.15
C SER A 94 -6.63 -28.55 15.67
N ASP A 95 -5.67 -27.86 15.04
CA ASP A 95 -4.26 -27.96 15.47
C ASP A 95 -3.91 -27.06 16.68
N TYR A 96 -4.83 -26.14 17.06
CA TYR A 96 -4.66 -25.29 18.23
C TYR A 96 -4.98 -25.97 19.56
N GLN A 97 -5.44 -27.23 19.58
CA GLN A 97 -5.71 -27.96 20.82
C GLN A 97 -4.57 -28.86 21.31
N SER A 98 -3.49 -29.07 20.54
CA SER A 98 -2.41 -29.98 20.95
C SER A 98 -1.19 -29.32 21.62
N GLU A 99 -1.02 -27.99 21.53
CA GLU A 99 0.19 -27.32 22.07
C GLU A 99 0.02 -26.66 23.45
N VAL A 100 -1.11 -26.85 24.14
CA VAL A 100 -1.28 -26.34 25.51
C VAL A 100 -0.88 -27.38 26.59
N LEU A 101 -0.54 -28.62 26.21
CA LEU A 101 -0.30 -29.71 27.18
C LEU A 101 1.15 -29.94 27.62
N HIS A 102 2.11 -29.07 27.29
CA HIS A 102 3.52 -29.28 27.69
C HIS A 102 4.20 -28.20 28.53
N ARG A 103 3.49 -27.15 28.96
CA ARG A 103 4.04 -26.19 29.93
C ARG A 103 3.04 -25.82 31.01
N GLY A 104 3.07 -26.64 32.07
CA GLY A 104 3.02 -26.24 33.47
C GLY A 104 1.97 -25.21 33.91
N LEU A 105 1.02 -25.73 34.70
CA LEU A 105 0.30 -25.08 35.81
C LEU A 105 -0.58 -23.86 35.48
N VAL A 106 -1.87 -23.96 35.84
CA VAL A 106 -2.55 -23.10 36.85
C VAL A 106 -4.07 -23.35 36.81
N THR A 107 -4.52 -24.11 37.82
CA THR A 107 -5.78 -24.02 38.61
C THR A 107 -7.19 -23.99 38.00
N VAL A 108 -7.95 -25.00 38.44
CA VAL A 108 -9.27 -24.96 39.13
C VAL A 108 -10.51 -24.83 38.26
N LEU A 109 -11.37 -25.86 38.33
CA LEU A 109 -12.76 -25.81 38.85
C LEU A 109 -13.38 -27.24 38.80
N GLU A 110 -13.36 -27.97 39.93
CA GLU A 110 -14.46 -28.91 40.25
C GLU A 110 -15.67 -28.07 40.67
N PRO A 111 -16.94 -28.42 40.39
CA PRO A 111 -17.61 -29.66 40.82
C PRO A 111 -18.65 -30.16 39.76
N GLN A 112 -19.42 -31.25 39.87
CA GLN A 112 -20.25 -31.82 40.93
C GLN A 112 -20.58 -33.29 40.62
N HIS A 113 -20.75 -34.08 41.67
CA HIS A 113 -21.42 -35.38 41.65
C HIS A 113 -22.82 -35.31 41.02
N SER A 114 -23.25 -36.38 40.32
CA SER A 114 -24.46 -37.13 40.73
C SER A 114 -24.67 -38.40 39.89
N GLN A 115 -24.70 -39.50 40.65
CA GLN A 115 -25.36 -40.81 40.50
C GLN A 115 -25.09 -41.67 39.26
#